data_AF-A0A961YG18-F1
#
_entry.id   AF-A0A961YG18-F1
#
_cell.length_a   1.000
_cell.length_b   1.000
_cell.length_c   1.000
_cell.angle_alpha   90.00
_cell.angle_beta   90.00
_cell.angle_gamma   90.00
#
_symmetry.space_group_name_H-M   'P 1'
#
loop_
_entity.id
_entity.type
_entity.pdbx_description
1 polymer ?
#
loop_
_entity_poly.entity_id
_entity_poly.type
_entity_poly.pdbx_seq_one_letter_code
_entity_poly.pdbx_strand_id
1 'polypeptide(L)'
;KVRAMEIIAELEKAKRGPYAGCVGYFSASGEMDTCIVLRTAVVKDGVLHVQAGAGVVHDSIPANEQQECINKAKAIVRAAEEAVRFAAKTSKGSSNGGLFG
;
A
#
# COMPACT_ATOMS: atom_id res chain seq x y z
N LYS A 1 -18.29 -16.20 2.48
CA LYS A 1 -18.03 -14.76 2.19
C LYS A 1 -18.54 -13.87 3.32
N VAL A 2 -19.84 -13.83 3.61
CA VAL A 2 -20.42 -13.00 4.70
C VAL A 2 -19.79 -13.32 6.07
N ARG A 3 -19.77 -14.60 6.45
CA ARG A 3 -19.19 -15.04 7.73
C ARG A 3 -17.70 -14.69 7.92
N ALA A 4 -16.94 -14.65 6.83
CA ALA A 4 -15.53 -14.26 6.90
C ALA A 4 -15.36 -12.75 7.14
N MET A 5 -16.24 -11.93 6.55
CA MET A 5 -16.23 -10.48 6.76
C MET A 5 -16.65 -10.08 8.17
N GLU A 6 -17.59 -10.81 8.77
CA GLU A 6 -18.00 -10.62 10.18
C GLU A 6 -16.84 -10.89 11.14
N ILE A 7 -16.16 -12.04 11.00
CA ILE A 7 -15.00 -12.41 11.82
C ILE A 7 -13.87 -11.37 11.68
N ILE A 8 -13.62 -10.90 10.46
CA ILE A 8 -12.65 -9.83 10.20
C ILE A 8 -13.03 -8.54 10.93
N ALA A 9 -14.31 -8.15 10.87
CA ALA A 9 -14.80 -6.92 11.51
C ALA A 9 -14.72 -7.00 13.04
N GLU A 10 -14.88 -8.19 13.62
CA GLU A 10 -14.72 -8.43 15.06
C GLU A 10 -13.24 -8.39 15.50
N LEU A 11 -12.32 -8.89 14.66
CA LEU A 11 -10.89 -9.00 14.98
C LEU A 11 -10.09 -7.71 14.70
N GLU A 12 -10.51 -6.87 13.75
CA GLU A 12 -9.78 -5.66 13.37
C GLU A 12 -10.25 -4.41 14.14
N LYS A 13 -9.33 -3.79 14.90
CA LYS A 13 -9.60 -2.58 15.70
C LYS A 13 -9.83 -1.30 14.86
N ALA A 14 -9.60 -1.33 13.55
CA ALA A 14 -9.69 -0.16 12.67
C ALA A 14 -10.41 -0.52 11.36
N LYS A 15 -11.15 0.46 10.80
CA LYS A 15 -11.76 0.30 9.48
C LYS A 15 -10.66 0.14 8.43
N ARG A 16 -10.77 -0.86 7.54
CA ARG A 16 -9.81 -1.17 6.45
C ARG A 16 -9.57 -0.02 5.46
N GLY A 17 -10.40 1.02 5.47
CA GLY A 17 -10.26 2.16 4.56
C GLY A 17 -10.28 1.67 3.10
N PRO A 18 -9.30 2.06 2.26
CA PRO A 18 -9.24 1.61 0.88
C PRO A 18 -8.72 0.17 0.74
N TYR A 19 -8.11 -0.42 1.77
CA TYR A 19 -7.53 -1.77 1.68
C TYR A 19 -8.61 -2.84 1.44
N ALA A 20 -8.38 -3.70 0.45
CA ALA A 20 -9.35 -4.67 -0.07
C ALA A 20 -10.63 -4.06 -0.68
N GLY A 21 -10.65 -2.75 -0.93
CA GLY A 21 -11.63 -2.09 -1.80
C GLY A 21 -11.24 -2.16 -3.27
N CYS A 22 -11.81 -1.29 -4.10
CA CYS A 22 -11.45 -1.14 -5.51
C CYS A 22 -11.02 0.30 -5.83
N VAL A 23 -10.06 0.44 -6.74
CA VAL A 23 -9.68 1.70 -7.37
C VAL A 23 -9.78 1.49 -8.87
N GLY A 24 -10.39 2.45 -9.56
CA GLY A 24 -10.66 2.33 -10.98
C GLY A 24 -11.28 3.60 -11.52
N TYR A 25 -11.63 3.56 -12.80
CA TYR A 25 -12.37 4.63 -13.45
C TYR A 25 -13.62 4.07 -14.12
N PHE A 26 -14.61 4.93 -14.28
CA PHE A 26 -15.76 4.70 -15.13
C PHE A 26 -15.89 5.91 -16.07
N SER A 27 -16.17 5.66 -17.34
CA SER A 27 -16.31 6.69 -18.35
C SER A 27 -17.78 6.87 -18.78
N ALA A 28 -18.11 8.04 -19.31
CA ALA A 28 -19.42 8.30 -19.89
C ALA A 28 -19.72 7.44 -21.13
N SER A 29 -18.69 6.82 -21.73
CA SER A 29 -18.83 5.84 -22.83
C SER A 29 -19.19 4.43 -22.35
N GLY A 30 -19.35 4.22 -21.03
CA GLY A 30 -19.73 2.93 -20.44
C GLY A 30 -18.56 1.98 -20.19
N GLU A 31 -17.32 2.43 -20.39
CA GLU A 31 -16.13 1.66 -20.04
C GLU A 31 -15.83 1.80 -18.55
N MET A 32 -15.48 0.69 -17.92
CA MET A 32 -15.13 0.63 -16.51
C MET A 32 -13.96 -0.34 -16.35
N ASP A 33 -12.92 0.10 -15.66
CA ASP A 33 -11.83 -0.75 -15.23
C ASP A 33 -11.57 -0.51 -13.74
N THR A 34 -11.51 -1.60 -12.97
CA THR A 34 -11.28 -1.55 -11.52
C THR A 34 -10.27 -2.60 -11.10
N CYS A 35 -9.29 -2.17 -10.33
CA CYS A 35 -8.31 -3.01 -9.68
C CYS A 35 -8.63 -3.13 -8.19
N ILE A 36 -8.37 -4.31 -7.61
CA ILE A 36 -8.46 -4.49 -6.16
C ILE A 36 -7.29 -3.76 -5.51
N VAL A 37 -7.57 -3.00 -4.46
CA VAL A 37 -6.57 -2.25 -3.70
C VAL A 37 -5.79 -3.21 -2.79
N LEU A 38 -4.88 -3.95 -3.40
CA LEU A 38 -3.89 -4.80 -2.74
C LEU A 38 -2.50 -4.29 -3.09
N ARG A 39 -1.60 -4.36 -2.12
CA ARG A 39 -0.24 -3.79 -2.20
C ARG A 39 -0.21 -2.27 -2.49
N THR A 40 -1.15 -1.53 -1.93
CA THR A 40 -1.19 -0.06 -2.03
C THR A 40 -0.76 0.58 -0.72
N ALA A 41 -0.13 1.75 -0.80
CA ALA A 41 0.22 2.56 0.35
C ALA A 41 -0.63 3.84 0.35
N VAL A 42 -1.06 4.28 1.52
CA VAL A 42 -1.74 5.57 1.70
C VAL A 42 -0.80 6.48 2.48
N VAL A 43 -0.39 7.60 1.88
CA VAL A 43 0.37 8.63 2.60
C VAL A 43 -0.64 9.64 3.16
N LYS A 44 -0.66 9.78 4.49
CA LYS A 44 -1.48 10.77 5.18
C LYS A 44 -0.67 11.42 6.28
N ASP A 45 -0.71 12.74 6.39
CA ASP A 45 -0.01 13.51 7.44
C ASP A 45 1.50 13.20 7.53
N GLY A 46 2.13 12.94 6.38
CA GLY A 46 3.56 12.57 6.30
C GLY A 46 3.87 11.13 6.73
N VAL A 47 2.85 10.32 7.07
CA VAL A 47 3.00 8.92 7.46
C VAL A 47 2.54 8.00 6.33
N LEU A 48 3.40 7.03 5.99
CA LEU A 48 3.10 5.98 5.02
C LEU A 48 2.35 4.83 5.72
N HIS A 49 1.07 4.68 5.43
CA HIS A 49 0.26 3.56 5.90
C HIS A 49 0.28 2.43 4.87
N VAL A 50 0.79 1.26 5.26
CA VAL A 50 0.82 0.05 4.44
C VAL A 50 0.03 -1.03 5.14
N GLN A 51 -0.97 -1.58 4.45
CA GLN A 51 -1.74 -2.72 4.96
C GLN A 51 -1.48 -3.94 4.08
N ALA A 52 -1.18 -5.05 4.74
CA ALA A 52 -0.96 -6.35 4.13
C ALA A 52 -1.69 -7.41 4.94
N GLY A 53 -2.06 -8.50 4.26
CA GLY A 53 -2.85 -9.58 4.83
C GLY A 53 -2.46 -10.89 4.18
N ALA A 54 -2.79 -11.98 4.88
CA ALA A 54 -2.53 -13.34 4.44
C ALA A 54 -3.81 -14.19 4.60
N GLY A 55 -3.91 -15.25 3.81
CA GLY A 55 -5.09 -16.10 3.76
C GLY A 55 -4.93 -17.26 4.72
N VAL A 56 -5.51 -17.15 5.91
CA VAL A 56 -5.43 -18.22 6.93
C VAL A 56 -6.28 -19.41 6.49
N VAL A 57 -5.64 -20.56 6.31
CA VAL A 57 -6.26 -21.87 6.08
C VAL A 57 -6.10 -22.76 7.33
N HIS A 58 -6.80 -23.88 7.36
CA HIS A 58 -6.77 -24.85 8.47
C HIS A 58 -5.33 -25.24 8.89
N ASP A 59 -4.44 -25.44 7.91
CA ASP A 59 -3.04 -25.84 8.14
C ASP A 59 -2.06 -24.65 8.25
N SER A 60 -2.56 -23.42 8.36
CA SER A 60 -1.70 -22.23 8.40
C SER A 60 -0.89 -22.15 9.70
N ILE A 61 0.40 -21.87 9.56
CA ILE A 61 1.30 -21.61 10.69
C ILE A 61 1.36 -20.10 10.94
N PRO A 62 0.99 -19.61 12.14
CA PRO A 62 0.94 -18.16 12.42
C PRO A 62 2.22 -17.39 12.08
N ALA A 63 3.38 -17.98 12.35
CA ALA A 63 4.67 -17.37 12.04
C ALA A 63 4.90 -17.20 10.52
N ASN A 64 4.46 -18.16 9.71
CA ASN A 64 4.60 -18.11 8.25
C ASN A 64 3.67 -17.06 7.64
N GLU A 65 2.42 -17.01 8.10
CA GLU A 65 1.43 -16.01 7.67
C GLU A 65 1.88 -14.58 8.01
N GLN A 66 2.45 -14.40 9.21
CA GLN A 66 3.03 -13.12 9.60
C GLN A 66 4.21 -12.74 8.71
N GLN A 67 5.10 -13.69 8.42
CA GLN A 67 6.23 -13.44 7.53
C GLN A 67 5.79 -13.11 6.11
N GLU A 68 4.72 -13.74 5.61
CA GLU A 68 4.11 -13.42 4.32
C GLU A 68 3.56 -11.99 4.28
N CYS A 69 2.83 -11.57 5.32
CA CYS A 69 2.36 -10.19 5.47
C CYS A 69 3.52 -9.19 5.43
N ILE A 70 4.60 -9.47 6.17
CA ILE A 70 5.81 -8.64 6.19
C ILE A 70 6.44 -8.58 4.80
N ASN A 71 6.58 -9.72 4.12
CA ASN A 71 7.17 -9.80 2.78
C ASN A 71 6.36 -9.00 1.76
N LYS A 72 5.02 -9.08 1.81
CA LYS A 72 4.12 -8.28 0.96
C LYS A 72 4.25 -6.79 1.21
N ALA A 73 4.32 -6.37 2.47
CA ALA A 73 4.48 -4.96 2.84
C ALA A 73 5.88 -4.41 2.48
N LYS A 74 6.92 -5.24 2.60
CA LYS A 74 8.32 -4.86 2.35
C LYS A 74 8.56 -4.33 0.93
N ALA A 75 7.84 -4.85 -0.06
CA ALA A 75 7.94 -4.36 -1.44
C ALA A 75 7.57 -2.87 -1.55
N ILE A 76 6.50 -2.45 -0.86
CA ILE A 76 6.01 -1.07 -0.87
C ILE A 76 6.94 -0.16 -0.07
N VAL A 77 7.40 -0.62 1.10
CA VAL A 77 8.34 0.14 1.93
C VAL A 77 9.63 0.40 1.17
N ARG A 78 10.20 -0.62 0.50
CA ARG A 78 11.39 -0.45 -0.35
C ARG A 78 11.17 0.54 -1.49
N ALA A 79 10.02 0.45 -2.19
CA ALA A 79 9.69 1.40 -3.24
C ALA A 79 9.58 2.84 -2.69
N ALA A 80 9.02 3.02 -1.50
CA ALA A 80 8.96 4.33 -0.85
C ALA A 80 10.35 4.84 -0.44
N GLU A 81 11.22 4.00 0.11
CA GLU A 81 12.61 4.35 0.45
C GLU A 81 13.39 4.81 -0.78
N GLU A 82 13.25 4.11 -1.91
CA GLU A 82 13.87 4.48 -3.18
C GLU A 82 13.31 5.80 -3.72
N ALA A 83 12.00 6.00 -3.66
CA ALA A 83 11.36 7.25 -4.07
C ALA A 83 11.86 8.46 -3.24
N VAL A 84 11.97 8.30 -1.92
CA VAL A 84 12.53 9.34 -1.02
C VAL A 84 13.99 9.61 -1.36
N ARG A 85 14.80 8.56 -1.59
CA ARG A 85 16.20 8.70 -2.00
C ARG A 85 16.33 9.45 -3.32
N PHE A 86 15.48 9.16 -4.29
CA PHE A 86 15.46 9.83 -5.59
C PHE A 86 15.11 11.32 -5.43
N ALA A 87 14.02 11.63 -4.71
CA ALA A 87 13.62 13.01 -4.42
C ALA A 87 14.71 13.81 -3.70
N ALA A 88 15.42 13.20 -2.73
CA ALA A 88 16.50 13.84 -2.00
C ALA A 88 17.78 14.07 -2.83
N LYS A 89 18.02 13.26 -3.87
CA LYS A 89 19.12 13.49 -4.83
C LYS A 89 18.80 14.67 -5.75
N THR A 90 17.55 14.78 -6.20
CA THR A 90 17.10 15.89 -7.07
C THR A 90 17.20 17.24 -6.36
N SER A 91 16.89 17.32 -5.06
CA SER A 91 17.00 18.56 -4.29
C SER A 91 18.44 19.00 -4.03
N LYS A 92 19.40 18.08 -3.92
CA LYS A 92 20.84 18.40 -3.80
C LYS A 92 21.52 18.80 -5.11
N GLY A 93 20.89 18.58 -6.26
CA GLY A 93 21.44 18.89 -7.59
C GLY A 93 21.15 20.30 -8.12
N SER A 94 20.29 21.09 -7.46
CA SER A 94 19.84 22.41 -7.97
C SER A 94 20.60 23.62 -7.41
N SER A 95 21.70 23.46 -6.66
CA SER A 95 22.43 24.59 -6.06
C SER A 95 23.69 25.07 -6.79
N ASN A 96 24.06 24.52 -7.96
CA ASN A 96 25.26 24.96 -8.70
C ASN A 96 24.92 25.56 -10.08
N GLY A 97 23.96 26.48 -10.13
CA GLY A 97 23.50 27.16 -11.35
C GLY A 97 23.69 28.67 -11.36
N GLY A 98 24.74 29.22 -10.74
CA GLY A 98 24.95 30.67 -10.68
C GLY A 98 26.43 31.07 -10.63
N LEU A 99 27.15 30.91 -11.73
CA LEU A 99 28.39 31.66 -11.99
C LEU A 99 28.61 31.85 -13.50
N PHE A 100 27.78 32.71 -14.09
CA PHE A 100 28.13 33.47 -15.29
C PHE A 100 27.70 34.91 -15.03
N GLY A 101 28.69 35.79 -14.89
CA GLY A 101 28.56 37.21 -14.58
C GLY A 101 29.93 37.78 -14.25
#